data_AF-A0A353HQ58-F1
#
_entry.id   AF-A0A353HQ58-F1
#
_cell.length_a   1.000
_cell.length_b   1.000
_cell.length_c   1.000
_cell.angle_alpha   90.00
_cell.angle_beta   90.00
_cell.angle_gamma   90.00
#
_symmetry.space_group_name_H-M   'P 1'
#
loop_
_entity.id
_entity.type
_entity.pdbx_description
1 polymer ?
#
loop_
_entity_poly.entity_id
_entity_poly.type
_entity_poly.pdbx_seq_one_letter_code
_entity_poly.pdbx_strand_id
1 'polypeptide(L)'
;MLKLIQELMRLYLPQGVVTEEALQAHILGQQTLPPDITAVEGMTRTIAIPFHKIPKAEEGRHWTLLCEVANALQEELDLPAPAVSIASQEGFCLWLSLATPLPSIEAGRFVELLRQAYFPEIEPSLGAPVELPPCLNRDSGRWTAFINPGMGASFIGEPGLEIAPPQAAQAAFLEGLESIDAARFGAALERLQSRGAGMASTDSTPAPAPTAAAGATPEGLLLKDASLEDIVRHLHAMNIEPTFRHLLPPLRAN
;
A
#
# COMPACT_ATOMS: atom_id res chain seq x y z
N MET A 1 -19.07 10.47 13.08
CA MET A 1 -18.80 11.67 12.27
C MET A 1 -17.64 12.51 12.79
N LEU A 2 -17.77 13.23 13.92
CA LEU A 2 -16.71 14.13 14.42
C LEU A 2 -15.34 13.45 14.56
N LYS A 3 -15.29 12.26 15.16
CA LYS A 3 -14.05 11.49 15.28
C LYS A 3 -13.40 11.18 13.93
N LEU A 4 -14.18 10.80 12.91
CA LEU A 4 -13.65 10.55 11.57
C LEU A 4 -13.05 11.82 10.95
N ILE A 5 -13.74 12.95 11.07
CA ILE A 5 -13.26 14.26 10.61
C ILE A 5 -11.91 14.59 11.29
N GLN A 6 -11.82 14.41 12.60
CA GLN A 6 -10.60 14.65 13.36
C GLN A 6 -9.44 13.76 12.90
N GLU A 7 -9.68 12.47 12.65
CA GLU A 7 -8.61 11.57 12.17
C GLU A 7 -8.15 11.93 10.74
N LEU A 8 -9.06 12.30 9.84
CA LEU A 8 -8.70 12.76 8.49
C LEU A 8 -7.91 14.07 8.51
N MET A 9 -8.29 15.02 9.37
CA MET A 9 -7.55 16.25 9.57
C MET A 9 -6.19 16.01 10.23
N ARG A 10 -6.14 15.08 11.20
CA ARG A 10 -4.89 14.70 11.88
C ARG A 10 -3.92 14.09 10.90
N LEU A 11 -4.37 13.24 9.98
CA LEU A 11 -3.50 12.46 9.11
C LEU A 11 -3.19 13.16 7.78
N TYR A 12 -4.19 13.72 7.09
CA TYR A 12 -4.07 13.98 5.65
C TYR A 12 -4.35 15.41 5.20
N LEU A 13 -5.03 16.23 5.99
CA LEU A 13 -5.42 17.58 5.57
C LEU A 13 -4.55 18.67 6.20
N PRO A 14 -3.95 19.58 5.43
CA PRO A 14 -3.21 20.70 6.00
C PRO A 14 -4.11 21.58 6.89
N GLN A 15 -3.52 22.15 7.94
CA GLN A 15 -4.27 22.91 8.94
C GLN A 15 -4.88 24.17 8.32
N GLY A 16 -6.17 24.41 8.58
CA GLY A 16 -6.88 25.62 8.17
C GLY A 16 -7.32 25.65 6.69
N VAL A 17 -7.09 24.58 5.93
CA VAL A 17 -7.39 24.52 4.48
C VAL A 17 -8.80 24.02 4.22
N VAL A 18 -9.25 23.03 4.98
CA VAL A 18 -10.57 22.39 4.84
C VAL A 18 -11.34 22.57 6.15
N THR A 19 -12.58 23.02 6.06
CA THR A 19 -13.45 23.16 7.24
C THR A 19 -14.10 21.82 7.58
N GLU A 20 -14.51 21.66 8.85
CA GLU A 20 -15.19 20.45 9.30
C GLU A 20 -16.52 20.22 8.55
N GLU A 21 -17.24 21.30 8.22
CA GLU A 21 -18.50 21.23 7.48
C GLU A 21 -18.28 20.73 6.04
N ALA A 22 -17.21 21.20 5.39
CA ALA A 22 -16.85 20.74 4.07
C ALA A 22 -16.48 19.25 4.08
N LEU A 23 -15.76 18.80 5.12
CA LEU A 23 -15.40 17.40 5.28
C LEU A 23 -16.61 16.53 5.65
N GLN A 24 -17.56 17.06 6.42
CA GLN A 24 -18.83 16.40 6.71
C GLN A 24 -19.65 16.17 5.43
N ALA A 25 -19.84 17.21 4.62
CA ALA A 25 -20.56 17.08 3.35
C ALA A 25 -19.85 16.08 2.41
N HIS A 26 -18.53 16.01 2.48
CA HIS A 26 -17.72 15.04 1.74
C HIS A 26 -17.97 13.59 2.16
N ILE A 27 -17.87 13.31 3.46
CA ILE A 27 -18.12 11.99 4.06
C ILE A 27 -19.56 11.52 3.82
N LEU A 28 -20.51 12.46 3.75
CA LEU A 28 -21.92 12.18 3.46
C LEU A 28 -22.22 12.04 1.96
N GLY A 29 -21.22 12.15 1.08
CA GLY A 29 -21.39 12.03 -0.38
C GLY A 29 -22.19 13.19 -0.99
N GLN A 30 -22.39 14.27 -0.22
CA GLN A 30 -23.10 15.47 -0.65
C GLN A 30 -22.21 16.35 -1.52
N GLN A 31 -20.89 16.24 -1.35
CA GLN A 31 -19.86 16.82 -2.20
C GLN A 31 -18.63 15.90 -2.30
N THR A 32 -17.78 16.14 -3.28
CA THR A 32 -16.48 15.47 -3.36
C THR A 32 -15.44 16.58 -3.35
N LEU A 33 -14.60 16.59 -2.31
CA LEU A 33 -13.54 17.57 -2.22
C LEU A 33 -12.55 17.34 -3.38
N PRO A 34 -12.04 18.42 -4.01
CA PRO A 34 -11.09 18.27 -5.08
C PRO A 34 -9.83 17.63 -4.51
N PRO A 35 -9.15 16.72 -5.21
CA PRO A 35 -8.07 15.98 -4.58
C PRO A 35 -6.80 16.78 -4.25
N ASP A 36 -6.65 17.96 -4.85
CA ASP A 36 -5.50 18.84 -4.66
C ASP A 36 -5.49 19.52 -3.27
N ILE A 37 -6.57 19.42 -2.48
CA ILE A 37 -6.66 20.01 -1.13
C ILE A 37 -5.61 19.47 -0.14
N THR A 38 -4.96 18.36 -0.50
CA THR A 38 -3.89 17.74 0.28
C THR A 38 -2.56 18.48 0.12
N ALA A 39 -2.40 19.24 -0.96
CA ALA A 39 -1.25 20.10 -1.24
C ALA A 39 -1.65 21.59 -1.17
N VAL A 40 -0.92 22.38 -0.40
CA VAL A 40 -1.12 23.83 -0.31
C VAL A 40 0.20 24.54 -0.51
N GLU A 41 0.20 25.52 -1.42
CA GLU A 41 1.40 26.31 -1.76
C GLU A 41 2.60 25.45 -2.20
N GLY A 42 2.33 24.28 -2.80
CA GLY A 42 3.37 23.33 -3.20
C GLY A 42 3.98 22.53 -2.04
N MET A 43 3.39 22.58 -0.85
CA MET A 43 3.68 21.71 0.28
C MET A 43 2.58 20.66 0.41
N THR A 44 2.93 19.43 0.75
CA THR A 44 1.97 18.37 1.05
C THR A 44 2.29 17.72 2.39
N ARG A 45 1.24 17.27 3.07
CA ARG A 45 1.36 16.39 4.24
C ARG A 45 0.91 14.96 3.96
N THR A 46 0.56 14.67 2.71
CA THR A 46 0.00 13.39 2.29
C THR A 46 0.68 12.93 1.02
N ILE A 47 1.05 11.65 1.01
CA ILE A 47 1.49 10.98 -0.21
C ILE A 47 0.45 9.90 -0.50
N ALA A 48 -0.26 10.04 -1.62
CA ALA A 48 -1.21 9.07 -2.12
C ALA A 48 -0.61 8.38 -3.35
N ILE A 49 -0.50 7.06 -3.32
CA ILE A 49 0.10 6.26 -4.39
C ILE A 49 -1.00 5.34 -4.94
N PRO A 50 -1.61 5.67 -6.09
CA PRO A 50 -2.64 4.85 -6.68
C PRO A 50 -2.04 3.62 -7.39
N PHE A 51 -2.68 2.48 -7.19
CA PHE A 51 -2.38 1.19 -7.81
C PHE A 51 -3.57 0.77 -8.68
N HIS A 52 -3.52 1.18 -9.95
CA HIS A 52 -4.54 0.83 -10.94
C HIS A 52 -4.31 -0.57 -11.51
N LYS A 53 -5.36 -1.13 -12.13
CA LYS A 53 -5.26 -2.38 -12.88
C LYS A 53 -4.16 -2.28 -13.95
N ILE A 54 -3.24 -3.24 -13.94
CA ILE A 54 -2.17 -3.33 -14.92
C ILE A 54 -2.71 -4.07 -16.16
N PRO A 55 -2.70 -3.46 -17.36
CA PRO A 55 -3.17 -4.12 -18.57
C PRO A 55 -2.39 -5.41 -18.84
N LYS A 56 -3.09 -6.50 -19.15
CA LYS A 56 -2.52 -7.82 -19.48
C LYS A 56 -1.79 -8.55 -18.33
N ALA A 57 -1.80 -8.02 -17.11
CA ALA A 57 -1.33 -8.74 -15.94
C ALA A 57 -2.40 -9.71 -15.41
N GLU A 58 -2.00 -10.61 -14.51
CA GLU A 58 -2.94 -11.45 -13.77
C GLU A 58 -3.92 -10.61 -12.95
N GLU A 59 -5.15 -11.11 -12.80
CA GLU A 59 -6.18 -10.46 -12.01
C GLU A 59 -5.70 -10.28 -10.57
N GLY A 60 -5.87 -9.07 -10.02
CA GLY A 60 -5.42 -8.74 -8.67
C GLY A 60 -3.94 -8.40 -8.54
N ARG A 61 -3.13 -8.41 -9.61
CA ARG A 61 -1.70 -8.06 -9.51
C ARG A 61 -1.44 -6.69 -8.86
N HIS A 62 -2.27 -5.71 -9.18
CA HIS A 62 -2.23 -4.36 -8.61
C HIS A 62 -2.48 -4.36 -7.09
N TRP A 63 -3.34 -5.25 -6.59
CA TRP A 63 -3.56 -5.46 -5.16
C TRP A 63 -2.35 -6.12 -4.48
N THR A 64 -1.83 -7.20 -5.08
CA THR A 64 -0.65 -7.91 -4.56
C THR A 64 0.54 -6.97 -4.46
N LEU A 65 0.76 -6.15 -5.49
CA LEU A 65 1.85 -5.19 -5.52
C LEU A 65 1.69 -4.08 -4.46
N LEU A 66 0.47 -3.59 -4.25
CA LEU A 66 0.20 -2.66 -3.16
C LEU A 66 0.61 -3.27 -1.81
N CYS A 67 0.27 -4.53 -1.56
CA CYS A 67 0.65 -5.23 -0.33
C CYS A 67 2.17 -5.40 -0.20
N GLU A 68 2.86 -5.78 -1.29
CA GLU A 68 4.32 -5.88 -1.34
C GLU A 68 4.97 -4.54 -0.95
N VAL A 69 4.49 -3.44 -1.51
CA VAL A 69 4.98 -2.09 -1.19
C VAL A 69 4.64 -1.69 0.25
N ALA A 70 3.43 -1.97 0.73
CA ALA A 70 3.03 -1.66 2.10
C ALA A 70 3.88 -2.39 3.14
N ASN A 71 4.28 -3.63 2.85
CA ASN A 71 5.18 -4.40 3.70
C ASN A 71 6.61 -3.85 3.63
N ALA A 72 7.13 -3.56 2.42
CA ALA A 72 8.47 -3.02 2.25
C ALA A 72 8.66 -1.65 2.95
N LEU A 73 7.62 -0.79 2.92
CA LEU A 73 7.63 0.48 3.66
C LEU A 73 7.87 0.27 5.16
N GLN A 74 7.29 -0.76 5.75
CA GLN A 74 7.41 -1.05 7.17
C GLN A 74 8.70 -1.81 7.49
N GLU A 75 8.95 -2.91 6.78
CA GLU A 75 10.02 -3.86 7.10
C GLU A 75 11.41 -3.38 6.63
N GLU A 76 11.49 -2.72 5.47
CA GLU A 76 12.78 -2.32 4.88
C GLU A 76 13.08 -0.83 5.12
N LEU A 77 12.05 0.02 5.14
CA LEU A 77 12.19 1.47 5.26
C LEU A 77 11.92 2.01 6.66
N ASP A 78 11.46 1.16 7.59
CA ASP A 78 11.16 1.52 8.99
C ASP A 78 10.13 2.66 9.10
N LEU A 79 9.14 2.64 8.20
CA LEU A 79 8.04 3.60 8.19
C LEU A 79 6.81 3.01 8.91
N PRO A 80 5.95 3.85 9.51
CA PRO A 80 4.68 3.42 10.06
C PRO A 80 3.79 2.76 8.99
N ALA A 81 2.87 1.92 9.44
CA ALA A 81 1.91 1.24 8.58
C ALA A 81 1.13 2.25 7.71
N PRO A 82 1.14 2.10 6.39
CA PRO A 82 0.34 2.96 5.53
C PRO A 82 -1.15 2.64 5.64
N ALA A 83 -1.99 3.63 5.37
CA ALA A 83 -3.39 3.37 5.09
C ALA A 83 -3.55 2.77 3.69
N VAL A 84 -4.59 1.97 3.53
CA VAL A 84 -5.00 1.43 2.23
C VAL A 84 -6.45 1.77 1.99
N SER A 85 -6.80 2.14 0.76
CA SER A 85 -8.17 2.42 0.38
C SER A 85 -8.54 1.84 -0.98
N ILE A 86 -9.84 1.72 -1.20
CA ILE A 86 -10.39 1.60 -2.54
C ILE A 86 -10.24 2.96 -3.23
N ALA A 87 -9.76 2.99 -4.47
CA ALA A 87 -9.65 4.22 -5.25
C ALA A 87 -10.89 4.46 -6.12
N SER A 88 -11.20 5.72 -6.40
CA SER A 88 -12.31 6.12 -7.28
C SER A 88 -12.05 5.72 -8.74
N GLN A 89 -10.80 5.75 -9.19
CA GLN A 89 -10.36 5.25 -10.48
C GLN A 89 -9.87 3.82 -10.27
N GLU A 90 -10.50 2.85 -10.94
CA GLU A 90 -10.38 1.39 -10.71
C GLU A 90 -9.04 0.93 -10.09
N GLY A 91 -9.10 0.46 -8.84
CA GLY A 91 -7.95 -0.06 -8.13
C GLY A 91 -7.93 0.36 -6.66
N PHE A 92 -6.73 0.55 -6.14
CA PHE A 92 -6.49 0.86 -4.74
C PHE A 92 -5.56 2.05 -4.59
N CYS A 93 -5.49 2.62 -3.38
CA CYS A 93 -4.53 3.66 -3.06
C CYS A 93 -3.84 3.35 -1.74
N LEU A 94 -2.53 3.58 -1.71
CA LEU A 94 -1.70 3.56 -0.51
C LEU A 94 -1.49 4.99 -0.04
N TRP A 95 -1.70 5.23 1.26
CA TRP A 95 -1.66 6.56 1.86
C TRP A 95 -0.59 6.64 2.93
N LEU A 96 0.28 7.64 2.81
CA LEU A 96 1.26 8.01 3.82
C LEU A 96 0.90 9.37 4.41
N SER A 97 0.83 9.43 5.73
CA SER A 97 0.66 10.67 6.48
C SER A 97 2.02 11.22 6.88
N LEU A 98 2.27 12.49 6.63
CA LEU A 98 3.50 13.19 7.04
C LEU A 98 3.19 14.09 8.24
N ALA A 99 4.01 13.99 9.28
CA ALA A 99 3.83 14.78 10.50
C ALA A 99 4.15 16.26 10.25
N THR A 100 5.16 16.52 9.40
CA THR A 100 5.53 17.86 8.94
C THR A 100 5.30 17.95 7.42
N PRO A 101 4.55 18.95 6.93
CA PRO A 101 4.41 19.17 5.49
C PRO A 101 5.77 19.39 4.83
N LEU A 102 5.97 18.81 3.64
CA LEU A 102 7.19 18.93 2.86
C LEU A 102 6.87 19.32 1.41
N PRO A 103 7.84 19.85 0.64
CA PRO A 103 7.58 20.26 -0.74
C PRO A 103 7.07 19.10 -1.60
N SER A 104 6.00 19.30 -2.38
CA SER A 104 5.40 18.27 -3.23
C SER A 104 6.39 17.67 -4.24
N ILE A 105 7.41 18.43 -4.64
CA ILE A 105 8.52 17.94 -5.47
C ILE A 105 9.35 16.88 -4.74
N GLU A 106 9.60 17.04 -3.44
CA GLU A 106 10.32 16.08 -2.62
C GLU A 106 9.48 14.83 -2.36
N ALA A 107 8.18 14.98 -2.11
CA ALA A 107 7.24 13.85 -2.07
C ALA A 107 7.26 13.07 -3.40
N GLY A 108 7.22 13.77 -4.53
CA GLY A 108 7.30 13.15 -5.86
C GLY A 108 8.60 12.37 -6.08
N ARG A 109 9.75 12.91 -5.64
CA ARG A 109 11.05 12.20 -5.70
C ARG A 109 11.05 10.94 -4.86
N PHE A 110 10.47 10.98 -3.66
CA PHE A 110 10.36 9.81 -2.80
C PHE A 110 9.54 8.71 -3.46
N VAL A 111 8.40 9.04 -4.06
CA VAL A 111 7.57 8.05 -4.78
C VAL A 111 8.27 7.51 -6.03
N GLU A 112 9.01 8.34 -6.76
CA GLU A 112 9.79 7.87 -7.92
C GLU A 112 10.89 6.89 -7.52
N LEU A 113 11.56 7.12 -6.39
CA LEU A 113 12.53 6.18 -5.84
C LEU A 113 11.88 4.88 -5.36
N LEU A 114 10.71 4.95 -4.71
CA LEU A 114 9.93 3.77 -4.34
C LEU A 114 9.54 2.95 -5.58
N ARG A 115 9.10 3.62 -6.65
CA ARG A 115 8.75 2.98 -7.92
C ARG A 115 9.92 2.21 -8.48
N GLN A 116 11.08 2.84 -8.62
CA GLN A 116 12.29 2.21 -9.13
C GLN A 116 12.71 1.00 -8.29
N ALA A 117 12.47 1.05 -6.97
CA ALA A 117 12.85 0.01 -6.03
C ALA A 117 11.88 -1.19 -5.98
N TYR A 118 10.57 -0.95 -6.05
CA TYR A 118 9.56 -1.96 -5.70
C TYR A 118 8.52 -2.22 -6.79
N PHE A 119 8.26 -1.26 -7.68
CA PHE A 119 7.23 -1.37 -8.72
C PHE A 119 7.62 -0.66 -10.02
N PRO A 120 8.75 -1.02 -10.65
CA PRO A 120 9.25 -0.31 -11.83
C PRO A 120 8.31 -0.40 -13.04
N GLU A 121 7.46 -1.42 -13.08
CA GLU A 121 6.50 -1.71 -14.14
C GLU A 121 5.25 -0.82 -14.12
N ILE A 122 4.96 -0.17 -12.98
CA ILE A 122 3.86 0.78 -12.86
C ILE A 122 4.44 2.18 -12.94
N GLU A 123 3.91 3.00 -13.85
CA GLU A 123 4.08 4.44 -13.75
C GLU A 123 3.07 4.97 -12.71
N PRO A 124 3.50 5.33 -11.49
CA PRO A 124 2.63 5.98 -10.54
C PRO A 124 2.26 7.32 -11.16
N SER A 125 0.98 7.62 -11.16
CA SER A 125 0.51 8.93 -11.55
C SER A 125 0.83 9.92 -10.42
N LEU A 126 2.09 10.39 -10.40
CA LEU A 126 2.63 11.30 -9.40
C LEU A 126 1.86 12.61 -9.41
N GLY A 127 1.27 12.97 -8.26
CA GLY A 127 0.44 14.18 -8.15
C GLY A 127 -0.88 14.09 -8.90
N ALA A 128 -1.30 12.90 -9.34
CA ALA A 128 -2.66 12.75 -9.82
C ALA A 128 -3.63 13.03 -8.67
N PRO A 129 -4.69 13.79 -8.93
CA PRO A 129 -5.71 14.06 -7.95
C PRO A 129 -6.35 12.75 -7.42
N VAL A 130 -6.03 12.30 -6.20
CA VAL A 130 -6.70 11.15 -5.53
C VAL A 130 -7.70 11.64 -4.48
N GLU A 131 -8.98 11.34 -4.69
CA GLU A 131 -10.06 11.70 -3.75
C GLU A 131 -9.83 11.06 -2.37
N LEU A 132 -9.98 11.85 -1.31
CA LEU A 132 -9.78 11.39 0.06
C LEU A 132 -10.96 10.50 0.51
N PRO A 133 -10.75 9.25 0.94
CA PRO A 133 -11.84 8.42 1.44
C PRO A 133 -12.30 8.85 2.85
N PRO A 134 -13.52 8.46 3.27
CA PRO A 134 -14.57 7.91 2.45
C PRO A 134 -15.27 9.01 1.63
N CYS A 135 -15.47 8.76 0.35
CA CYS A 135 -16.20 9.66 -0.54
C CYS A 135 -17.08 8.88 -1.52
N LEU A 136 -18.12 9.53 -2.02
CA LEU A 136 -18.90 9.01 -3.13
C LEU A 136 -18.23 9.44 -4.44
N ASN A 137 -17.78 8.48 -5.24
CA ASN A 137 -17.43 8.75 -6.62
C ASN A 137 -18.74 9.02 -7.39
N ARG A 138 -18.88 10.23 -7.92
CA ARG A 138 -20.11 10.65 -8.62
C ARG A 138 -20.28 10.03 -10.00
N ASP A 139 -19.19 9.65 -10.65
CA ASP A 139 -19.22 9.07 -11.98
C ASP A 139 -19.66 7.60 -11.92
N SER A 140 -19.16 6.85 -10.93
CA SER A 140 -19.52 5.43 -10.74
C SER A 140 -20.70 5.20 -9.79
N GLY A 141 -21.04 6.18 -8.95
CA GLY A 141 -22.01 6.02 -7.88
C GLY A 141 -21.54 5.09 -6.76
N ARG A 142 -20.26 4.69 -6.75
CA ARG A 142 -19.67 3.80 -5.75
C ARG A 142 -18.92 4.59 -4.69
N TRP A 143 -18.96 4.09 -3.47
CA TRP A 143 -18.26 4.65 -2.33
C TRP A 143 -16.84 4.13 -2.24
N THR A 144 -15.89 5.03 -1.99
CA THR A 144 -14.54 4.68 -1.55
C THR A 144 -14.52 4.54 -0.03
N ALA A 145 -13.56 3.75 0.45
CA ALA A 145 -13.35 3.54 1.88
C ALA A 145 -11.89 3.19 2.13
N PHE A 146 -11.39 3.57 3.31
CA PHE A 146 -10.23 2.92 3.88
C PHE A 146 -10.58 1.48 4.24
N ILE A 147 -9.67 0.57 3.95
CA ILE A 147 -9.85 -0.87 4.13
C ILE A 147 -8.63 -1.47 4.82
N ASN A 148 -8.87 -2.45 5.68
CA ASN A 148 -7.82 -3.35 6.14
C ASN A 148 -7.27 -4.15 4.95
N PRO A 149 -5.96 -4.41 4.88
CA PRO A 149 -5.37 -5.20 3.81
C PRO A 149 -6.01 -6.58 3.64
N GLY A 150 -6.43 -7.24 4.73
CA GLY A 150 -7.14 -8.52 4.66
C GLY A 150 -8.47 -8.49 3.90
N MET A 151 -9.02 -7.32 3.57
CA MET A 151 -10.28 -7.15 2.82
C MET A 151 -10.07 -6.75 1.35
N GLY A 152 -8.84 -6.41 0.92
CA GLY A 152 -8.61 -5.86 -0.42
C GLY A 152 -8.96 -6.79 -1.57
N ALA A 153 -8.76 -8.11 -1.38
CA ALA A 153 -9.06 -9.11 -2.40
C ALA A 153 -10.52 -9.09 -2.87
N SER A 154 -11.46 -8.69 -2.00
CA SER A 154 -12.90 -8.60 -2.33
C SER A 154 -13.22 -7.49 -3.33
N PHE A 155 -12.31 -6.54 -3.57
CA PHE A 155 -12.53 -5.37 -4.43
C PHE A 155 -11.76 -5.41 -5.75
N ILE A 156 -11.09 -6.52 -6.07
CA ILE A 156 -10.29 -6.67 -7.30
C ILE A 156 -11.20 -6.60 -8.56
N GLY A 157 -12.31 -7.33 -8.54
CA GLY A 157 -13.27 -7.40 -9.64
C GLY A 157 -14.21 -6.19 -9.67
N GLU A 158 -14.85 -5.91 -8.53
CA GLU A 158 -15.84 -4.85 -8.37
C GLU A 158 -15.33 -3.76 -7.42
N PRO A 159 -14.69 -2.70 -7.94
CA PRO A 159 -14.16 -1.63 -7.09
C PRO A 159 -15.30 -0.80 -6.49
N GLY A 160 -15.16 -0.48 -5.21
CA GLY A 160 -16.03 0.43 -4.45
C GLY A 160 -17.17 -0.28 -3.72
N LEU A 161 -17.85 0.47 -2.85
CA LEU A 161 -19.00 0.00 -2.08
C LEU A 161 -20.30 0.54 -2.66
N GLU A 162 -21.39 -0.21 -2.57
CA GLU A 162 -22.72 0.25 -2.97
C GLU A 162 -23.34 1.21 -1.95
N ILE A 163 -22.92 1.09 -0.70
CA ILE A 163 -23.40 1.89 0.43
C ILE A 163 -22.25 2.64 1.09
N ALA A 164 -22.59 3.74 1.78
CA ALA A 164 -21.61 4.51 2.52
C ALA A 164 -20.93 3.64 3.59
N PRO A 165 -19.58 3.69 3.70
CA PRO A 165 -18.88 2.90 4.70
C PRO A 165 -19.25 3.37 6.11
N PRO A 166 -19.35 2.47 7.10
CA PRO A 166 -19.66 2.85 8.47
C PRO A 166 -18.61 3.82 9.03
N GLN A 167 -19.03 5.04 9.37
CA GLN A 167 -18.13 6.11 9.80
C GLN A 167 -17.32 5.74 11.06
N ALA A 168 -17.92 4.99 11.98
CA ALA A 168 -17.24 4.53 13.19
C ALA A 168 -16.10 3.55 12.88
N ALA A 169 -16.30 2.66 11.90
CA ALA A 169 -15.26 1.72 11.47
C ALA A 169 -14.13 2.45 10.74
N GLN A 170 -14.45 3.42 9.88
CA GLN A 170 -13.44 4.26 9.22
C GLN A 170 -12.61 5.05 10.24
N ALA A 171 -13.27 5.63 11.26
CA ALA A 171 -12.57 6.35 12.32
C ALA A 171 -11.65 5.44 13.13
N ALA A 172 -12.14 4.27 13.55
CA ALA A 172 -11.34 3.31 14.33
C ALA A 172 -10.14 2.77 13.53
N PHE A 173 -10.29 2.59 12.22
CA PHE A 173 -9.18 2.21 11.35
C PHE A 173 -8.09 3.31 11.33
N LEU A 174 -8.49 4.56 11.11
CA LEU A 174 -7.55 5.69 11.02
C LEU A 174 -6.89 6.04 12.36
N GLU A 175 -7.58 5.82 13.48
CA GLU A 175 -7.06 6.07 14.82
C GLU A 175 -5.78 5.27 15.13
N GLY A 176 -5.65 4.07 14.57
CA GLY A 176 -4.45 3.23 14.73
C GLY A 176 -3.27 3.65 13.86
N LEU A 177 -3.41 4.66 13.00
CA LEU A 177 -2.37 5.07 12.05
C LEU A 177 -1.53 6.23 12.59
N GLU A 178 -0.24 6.17 12.27
CA GLU A 178 0.76 7.15 12.65
C GLU A 178 1.24 7.98 11.45
N SER A 179 1.62 9.24 11.73
CA SER A 179 2.29 10.08 10.75
C SER A 179 3.80 9.81 10.76
N ILE A 180 4.41 9.84 9.58
CA ILE A 180 5.86 9.76 9.39
C ILE A 180 6.49 11.07 9.85
N ASP A 181 7.39 11.01 10.82
CA ASP A 181 8.20 12.15 11.21
C ASP A 181 9.35 12.42 10.22
N ALA A 182 9.92 13.62 10.28
CA ALA A 182 10.96 14.05 9.35
C ALA A 182 12.23 13.18 9.39
N ALA A 183 12.58 12.61 10.56
CA ALA A 183 13.77 11.78 10.71
C ALA A 183 13.57 10.41 10.03
N ARG A 184 12.43 9.77 10.27
CA ARG A 184 12.05 8.51 9.60
C ARG A 184 11.95 8.69 8.09
N PHE A 185 11.34 9.79 7.63
CA PHE A 185 11.25 10.09 6.20
C PHE A 185 12.65 10.26 5.58
N GLY A 186 13.53 11.05 6.20
CA GLY A 186 14.90 11.24 5.73
C GLY A 186 15.69 9.93 5.65
N ALA A 187 15.61 9.09 6.68
CA ALA A 187 16.28 7.79 6.70
C ALA A 187 15.76 6.84 5.61
N ALA A 188 14.45 6.80 5.37
CA ALA A 188 13.87 6.02 4.27
C ALA A 188 14.33 6.53 2.89
N LEU A 189 14.41 7.85 2.71
CA LEU A 189 14.88 8.45 1.47
C LEU A 189 16.36 8.08 1.19
N GLU A 190 17.23 8.14 2.20
CA GLU A 190 18.64 7.74 2.08
C GLU A 190 18.81 6.25 1.72
N ARG A 191 18.01 5.36 2.34
CA ARG A 191 18.00 3.93 2.02
C ARG A 191 17.63 3.67 0.56
N LEU A 192 16.59 4.34 0.07
CA LEU A 192 16.14 4.24 -1.31
C LEU A 192 17.20 4.75 -2.30
N GLN A 193 17.82 5.89 -2.01
CA GLN A 193 18.90 6.46 -2.84
C GLN A 193 20.11 5.52 -2.92
N SER A 194 20.49 4.93 -1.79
CA SER A 194 21.61 3.97 -1.72
C SER A 194 21.34 2.73 -2.58
N ARG A 195 20.09 2.24 -2.61
CA ARG A 195 19.68 1.11 -3.45
C ARG A 195 19.74 1.45 -4.95
N GLY A 196 19.27 2.64 -5.34
CA GLY A 196 19.35 3.11 -6.72
C GLY A 196 20.79 3.29 -7.22
N ALA A 197 21.69 3.81 -6.37
CA ALA A 197 23.11 3.96 -6.70
C ALA A 197 23.81 2.62 -6.91
N GLY A 198 23.46 1.58 -6.13
CA GLY A 198 23.98 0.22 -6.31
C GLY A 198 23.57 -0.41 -7.64
N MET A 199 22.36 -0.12 -8.14
CA MET A 199 21.84 -0.63 -9.41
C MET A 199 22.46 0.07 -10.64
N ALA A 200 22.83 1.35 -10.52
CA ALA A 200 23.49 2.10 -11.60
C ALA A 200 24.99 1.77 -11.75
N SER A 201 25.59 1.14 -10.72
CA SER A 201 27.03 0.84 -10.69
C SER A 201 27.41 -0.47 -11.40
N THR A 202 26.45 -1.25 -11.88
CA THR A 202 26.70 -2.54 -12.54
C THR A 202 27.01 -2.45 -14.04
N ASP A 203 27.10 -1.26 -14.63
CA ASP A 203 27.45 -1.06 -16.05
C ASP A 203 28.95 -0.75 -16.26
N SER A 204 29.81 -1.35 -15.43
CA SER A 204 31.26 -1.37 -15.66
C SER A 204 31.63 -2.64 -16.42
N THR A 205 32.01 -2.44 -17.68
CA THR A 205 32.44 -3.41 -18.71
C THR A 205 33.21 -4.63 -18.18
N PRO A 206 32.85 -5.88 -18.52
CA PRO A 206 33.66 -7.03 -18.20
C PRO A 206 34.79 -7.22 -19.23
N ALA A 207 36.05 -7.22 -18.77
CA ALA A 207 37.20 -7.73 -19.52
C ALA A 207 37.27 -9.27 -19.41
N PRO A 208 37.73 -10.01 -20.44
CA PRO A 208 37.53 -11.46 -20.50
C PRO A 208 38.62 -12.31 -19.81
N ALA A 209 38.14 -13.44 -19.26
CA ALA A 209 38.76 -14.78 -19.06
C ALA A 209 39.78 -15.00 -17.91
N PRO A 210 40.01 -16.26 -17.42
CA PRO A 210 39.48 -17.56 -17.87
C PRO A 210 38.87 -18.49 -16.78
N THR A 211 38.23 -19.55 -17.29
CA THR A 211 37.67 -20.77 -16.68
C THR A 211 38.55 -21.47 -15.61
N ALA A 212 37.94 -21.89 -14.48
CA ALA A 212 37.87 -23.30 -14.03
C ALA A 212 37.16 -23.51 -12.67
N ALA A 213 36.43 -24.64 -12.63
CA ALA A 213 36.11 -25.52 -11.50
C ALA A 213 34.97 -25.16 -10.51
N ALA A 214 33.81 -25.72 -10.83
CA ALA A 214 33.03 -26.67 -10.01
C ALA A 214 33.01 -26.49 -8.48
N GLY A 215 31.84 -26.07 -8.00
CA GLY A 215 31.38 -26.28 -6.63
C GLY A 215 29.85 -26.26 -6.63
N ALA A 216 29.22 -27.43 -6.81
CA ALA A 216 27.77 -27.57 -6.74
C ALA A 216 27.31 -27.52 -5.27
N THR A 217 26.43 -26.57 -4.96
CA THR A 217 25.57 -26.55 -3.77
C THR A 217 24.10 -26.66 -4.20
N PRO A 218 23.24 -27.26 -3.36
CA PRO A 218 22.15 -28.11 -3.82
C PRO A 218 20.91 -27.35 -4.27
N GLU A 219 20.24 -27.95 -5.24
CA GLU A 219 18.94 -27.60 -5.77
C GLU A 219 17.83 -27.68 -4.70
N GLY A 220 16.96 -26.67 -4.71
CA GLY A 220 15.56 -26.89 -5.04
C GLY A 220 14.66 -27.50 -3.96
N LEU A 221 14.00 -26.63 -3.21
CA LEU A 221 12.60 -26.86 -2.84
C LEU A 221 11.77 -25.69 -3.38
N LEU A 222 11.36 -25.80 -4.64
CA LEU A 222 10.31 -24.97 -5.19
C LEU A 222 8.99 -25.42 -4.56
N LEU A 223 8.33 -24.53 -3.82
CA LEU A 223 7.08 -24.78 -3.09
C LEU A 223 5.90 -25.26 -3.98
N LYS A 224 6.08 -25.22 -5.31
CA LYS A 224 5.09 -25.59 -6.32
C LYS A 224 5.07 -27.08 -6.67
N ASP A 225 6.08 -27.86 -6.25
CA ASP A 225 6.16 -29.32 -6.50
C ASP A 225 6.31 -30.15 -5.21
N ALA A 226 6.26 -29.50 -4.04
CA ALA A 226 6.40 -30.17 -2.74
C ALA A 226 5.08 -30.87 -2.37
N SER A 227 5.14 -32.17 -2.07
CA SER A 227 4.02 -32.88 -1.47
C SER A 227 3.73 -32.33 -0.06
N LEU A 228 2.52 -32.55 0.45
CA LEU A 228 2.16 -32.17 1.82
C LEU A 228 3.18 -32.71 2.85
N GLU A 229 3.77 -33.88 2.59
CA GLU A 229 4.76 -34.55 3.43
C GLU A 229 6.12 -33.83 3.42
N ASP A 230 6.50 -33.24 2.29
CA ASP A 230 7.74 -32.47 2.15
C ASP A 230 7.65 -31.13 2.89
N ILE A 231 6.47 -30.50 2.83
CA ILE A 231 6.18 -29.25 3.55
C ILE A 231 6.23 -29.49 5.06
N VAL A 232 5.60 -30.56 5.56
CA VAL A 232 5.59 -30.89 7.00
C VAL A 232 7.00 -31.20 7.50
N ARG A 233 7.81 -31.94 6.73
CA ARG A 233 9.21 -32.24 7.08
C ARG A 233 10.08 -30.99 7.14
N HIS A 234 9.86 -30.03 6.22
CA HIS A 234 10.58 -28.76 6.23
C HIS A 234 10.20 -27.87 7.42
N LEU A 235 8.92 -27.79 7.77
CA LEU A 235 8.44 -27.02 8.92
C LEU A 235 8.94 -27.60 10.26
N HIS A 236 8.98 -28.92 10.39
CA HIS A 236 9.58 -29.58 11.56
C HIS A 236 11.09 -29.33 11.66
N ALA A 237 11.81 -29.30 10.54
CA ALA A 237 13.24 -28.93 10.53
C ALA A 237 13.48 -27.47 10.98
N MET A 238 12.46 -26.62 10.85
CA MET A 238 12.45 -25.24 11.33
C MET A 238 11.83 -25.05 12.72
N ASN A 239 11.48 -26.14 13.42
CA ASN A 239 10.86 -26.11 14.76
C ASN A 239 9.50 -25.38 14.81
N ILE A 240 8.79 -25.32 13.68
CA ILE A 240 7.45 -24.75 13.55
C ILE A 240 6.45 -25.91 13.53
N GLU A 241 5.59 -26.02 14.54
CA GLU A 241 4.52 -27.01 14.56
C GLU A 241 3.37 -26.58 13.62
N PRO A 242 3.07 -27.35 12.55
CA PRO A 242 1.93 -27.05 11.70
C PRO A 242 0.65 -27.50 12.41
N THR A 243 -0.01 -26.60 13.14
CA THR A 243 -1.30 -26.90 13.77
C THR A 243 -2.41 -26.89 12.71
N PHE A 244 -2.58 -28.02 12.00
CA PHE A 244 -3.77 -28.26 11.18
C PHE A 244 -4.88 -28.86 12.04
N ARG A 245 -5.62 -28.02 12.76
CA ARG A 245 -6.83 -28.47 13.46
C ARG A 245 -8.01 -28.49 12.47
N HIS A 246 -8.11 -29.57 11.70
CA HIS A 246 -9.27 -29.83 10.87
C HIS A 246 -10.42 -30.32 11.76
N LEU A 247 -11.43 -29.48 12.02
CA LEU A 247 -12.68 -29.94 12.64
C LEU A 247 -13.52 -30.64 11.55
N LEU A 248 -13.59 -31.97 11.60
CA LEU A 248 -14.59 -32.72 10.84
C LEU A 248 -15.98 -32.44 11.45
N PRO A 249 -17.02 -32.18 10.65
CA PRO A 249 -18.38 -32.19 11.18
C PRO A 249 -18.73 -33.62 11.64
N PRO A 250 -19.42 -33.79 12.79
CA PRO A 250 -19.81 -35.11 13.25
C PRO A 250 -20.70 -35.80 12.22
N LEU A 251 -20.38 -37.05 11.89
CA LEU A 251 -21.21 -37.94 11.08
C LEU A 251 -22.63 -37.98 11.67
N ARG A 252 -23.62 -37.67 10.84
CA ARG A 252 -25.03 -37.89 11.17
C ARG A 252 -25.24 -39.39 11.37
N ALA A 253 -25.50 -39.81 12.61
CA ALA A 253 -26.08 -41.12 12.88
C ALA A 253 -27.55 -41.09 12.45
N ASN A 254 -27.92 -42.03 11.58
CA ASN A 254 -29.30 -42.47 11.38
C ASN A 254 -29.37 -43.90 11.92
#